data_AF-A0A368GPD3-F1
#
_entry.id   AF-A0A368GPD3-F1
#
_cell.length_a   1.000
_cell.length_b   1.000
_cell.length_c   1.000
_cell.angle_alpha   90.00
_cell.angle_beta   90.00
_cell.angle_gamma   90.00
#
_symmetry.space_group_name_H-M   'P 1'
#
loop_
_entity.id
_entity.type
_entity.pdbx_description
1 polymer ?
#
loop_
_entity_poly.entity_id
_entity_poly.type
_entity_poly.pdbx_seq_one_letter_code
_entity_poly.pdbx_strand_id
1 'polypeptide(L)'
;MLMPNAGSSNTAKIVICVVNECSDARSNDCSPHAKCIDKTVGYTCRCVPGYADISPGGLRKPGRKCVPRANENKWARLNISQENLLKKSFLKSISFSARLFRQLG
;
A
#
# COMPACT_ATOMS: atom_id res chain seq x y z
N MET A 1 -24.52 -22.45 12.32
CA MET A 1 -25.18 -21.81 13.48
C MET A 1 -25.74 -20.47 13.01
N LEU A 2 -27.07 -20.29 13.12
CA LEU A 2 -27.89 -19.05 13.17
C LEU A 2 -27.71 -18.00 12.05
N MET A 3 -28.67 -17.60 11.21
CA MET A 3 -30.15 -17.71 11.20
C MET A 3 -30.69 -17.74 9.76
N PRO A 4 -31.91 -18.28 9.56
CA PRO A 4 -32.74 -18.12 8.36
C PRO A 4 -33.43 -16.74 8.37
N ASN A 5 -33.72 -16.17 7.21
CA ASN A 5 -34.68 -15.07 7.12
C ASN A 5 -35.54 -15.18 5.85
N ALA A 6 -36.67 -15.85 6.01
CA ALA A 6 -37.78 -15.77 5.09
C ALA A 6 -38.49 -14.43 5.31
N GLY A 7 -38.26 -13.48 4.42
CA GLY A 7 -39.07 -12.27 4.32
C GLY A 7 -40.09 -12.42 3.21
N SER A 8 -41.22 -13.07 3.46
CA SER A 8 -42.42 -13.02 2.62
C SER A 8 -43.04 -11.63 2.69
N SER A 9 -43.11 -10.90 1.58
CA SER A 9 -43.99 -9.73 1.39
C SER A 9 -44.26 -9.60 -0.10
N ASN A 10 -45.53 -9.66 -0.48
CA ASN A 10 -46.04 -9.72 -1.85
C ASN A 10 -45.92 -8.40 -2.63
N THR A 11 -44.74 -7.80 -2.62
CA THR A 11 -44.27 -6.77 -3.53
C THR A 11 -42.97 -7.31 -4.10
N ALA A 12 -42.85 -7.46 -5.43
CA ALA A 12 -41.72 -8.09 -6.14
C ALA A 12 -40.39 -7.94 -5.38
N LYS A 13 -40.12 -8.90 -4.48
CA LYS A 13 -39.00 -8.84 -3.55
C LYS A 13 -37.87 -9.44 -4.34
N ILE A 14 -36.99 -8.57 -4.83
CA ILE A 14 -35.66 -9.01 -5.27
C ILE A 14 -35.05 -9.67 -4.03
N VAL A 15 -35.04 -11.01 -4.01
CA VAL A 15 -34.40 -11.77 -2.95
C VAL A 15 -32.91 -11.56 -3.14
N ILE A 16 -32.39 -10.53 -2.46
CA ILE A 16 -30.96 -10.30 -2.38
C ILE A 16 -30.43 -11.34 -1.40
N CYS A 17 -29.85 -12.42 -1.94
CA CYS A 17 -29.10 -13.37 -1.15
C CYS A 17 -27.89 -12.63 -0.58
N VAL A 18 -27.94 -12.28 0.71
CA VAL A 18 -26.80 -11.70 1.44
C VAL A 18 -25.84 -12.85 1.73
N VAL A 19 -24.95 -13.10 0.78
CA VAL A 19 -23.82 -14.01 0.96
C VAL A 19 -22.69 -13.19 1.55
N ASN A 20 -22.07 -13.70 2.62
CA ASN A 20 -20.89 -13.04 3.18
C ASN A 20 -19.62 -13.63 2.55
N GLU A 21 -19.12 -13.00 1.50
CA GLU A 21 -17.93 -13.45 0.78
C GLU A 21 -16.63 -13.28 1.57
N CYS A 22 -16.66 -12.58 2.70
CA CYS A 22 -15.54 -12.44 3.62
C CYS A 22 -15.44 -13.58 4.65
N SER A 23 -16.40 -14.50 4.70
CA SER A 23 -16.39 -15.63 5.64
C SER A 23 -15.35 -16.70 5.28
N ASP A 24 -15.03 -16.86 4.00
CA ASP A 24 -13.98 -17.74 3.51
C ASP A 24 -13.01 -16.92 2.64
N ALA A 25 -11.70 -17.14 2.79
CA ALA A 25 -10.70 -16.52 1.93
C ALA A 25 -10.85 -16.94 0.46
N ARG A 26 -11.47 -18.09 0.19
CA ARG A 26 -11.73 -18.60 -1.16
C ARG A 26 -12.95 -17.98 -1.83
N SER A 27 -13.86 -17.36 -1.06
CA SER A 27 -15.04 -16.68 -1.62
C SER A 27 -14.76 -15.24 -2.06
N ASN A 28 -13.54 -14.73 -1.87
CA ASN A 28 -13.13 -13.42 -2.32
C ASN A 28 -11.75 -13.43 -2.98
N ASP A 29 -11.52 -12.52 -3.93
CA ASP A 29 -10.21 -12.32 -4.56
C ASP A 29 -9.36 -11.22 -3.86
N CYS A 30 -9.56 -10.95 -2.55
CA CYS A 30 -8.84 -9.84 -1.90
C CYS A 30 -7.33 -10.13 -1.86
N SER A 31 -6.51 -9.09 -1.93
CA SER A 31 -5.07 -9.24 -1.67
C SER A 31 -4.85 -9.80 -0.26
N PRO A 32 -3.81 -10.62 -0.02
CA PRO A 32 -3.44 -11.05 1.34
C PRO A 32 -3.09 -9.87 2.27
N HIS A 33 -2.75 -8.71 1.70
CA HIS A 33 -2.51 -7.46 2.43
C HIS A 33 -3.73 -6.50 2.37
N ALA A 34 -4.94 -7.04 2.20
CA ALA A 34 -6.18 -6.30 2.24
C ALA A 34 -7.15 -6.89 3.26
N LYS A 35 -7.99 -6.02 3.81
CA LYS A 35 -9.16 -6.39 4.61
C LYS A 35 -10.37 -6.53 3.69
N CYS A 36 -11.03 -7.69 3.76
CA CYS A 36 -12.33 -7.90 3.14
C CYS A 36 -13.43 -7.18 3.95
N ILE A 37 -14.34 -6.52 3.26
CA ILE A 37 -15.46 -5.78 3.83
C ILE A 37 -16.73 -6.24 3.10
N ASP A 38 -17.54 -6.99 3.82
CA ASP A 38 -18.83 -7.49 3.38
C ASP A 38 -19.82 -6.34 3.18
N LYS A 39 -20.68 -6.41 2.16
CA LYS A 39 -21.73 -5.42 1.90
C LYS A 39 -23.07 -6.12 1.73
N THR A 40 -24.14 -5.33 1.75
CA THR A 40 -25.50 -5.83 1.45
C THR A 40 -25.62 -6.43 0.06
N VAL A 41 -24.80 -5.96 -0.90
CA VAL A 41 -24.68 -6.51 -2.25
C VAL A 41 -23.20 -6.68 -2.58
N GLY A 42 -22.74 -7.93 -2.52
CA GLY A 42 -21.34 -8.32 -2.72
C GLY A 42 -20.41 -7.79 -1.63
N TYR A 43 -19.15 -7.54 -2.00
CA TYR A 43 -18.12 -7.16 -1.04
C TYR A 43 -17.10 -6.20 -1.66
N THR A 44 -16.22 -5.65 -0.83
CA THR A 44 -15.10 -4.81 -1.27
C THR A 44 -13.84 -5.12 -0.46
N CYS A 45 -12.67 -4.81 -1.02
CA CYS A 45 -11.40 -4.98 -0.32
C CYS A 45 -10.75 -3.63 -0.10
N ARG A 46 -10.05 -3.51 1.03
CA ARG A 46 -9.26 -2.31 1.36
C ARG A 46 -7.87 -2.71 1.83
N CYS A 47 -6.83 -2.22 1.16
CA CYS A 47 -5.45 -2.45 1.60
C CYS A 47 -5.26 -2.03 3.06
N VAL A 48 -4.51 -2.84 3.82
CA VAL A 48 -4.18 -2.53 5.22
C VAL A 48 -3.24 -1.32 5.30
N PRO A 49 -3.15 -0.63 6.45
CA PRO A 49 -2.22 0.48 6.63
C PRO A 49 -0.79 0.09 6.26
N GLY A 50 -0.06 1.01 5.62
CA GLY A 50 1.27 0.74 5.07
C GLY A 50 1.26 0.09 3.69
N TYR A 51 0.10 -0.18 3.08
CA TYR A 51 -0.01 -0.65 1.69
C TYR A 51 -0.78 0.34 0.81
N ALA A 52 -0.38 0.43 -0.46
CA ALA A 52 -1.02 1.20 -1.52
C ALA A 52 -1.70 0.24 -2.50
N ASP A 53 -2.86 0.66 -3.00
CA ASP A 53 -3.62 -0.10 -3.97
C ASP A 53 -3.18 0.25 -5.40
N ILE A 54 -2.79 -0.77 -6.15
CA ILE A 54 -2.39 -0.66 -7.57
C ILE A 54 -3.27 -1.54 -8.47
N SER A 55 -4.49 -1.87 -8.02
CA SER A 55 -5.40 -2.76 -8.74
C SER A 55 -5.77 -2.18 -10.11
N PRO A 56 -5.67 -2.96 -11.20
CA PRO A 56 -6.12 -2.52 -12.53
C PRO A 56 -7.65 -2.35 -12.48
N GLY A 57 -8.12 -1.12 -12.66
CA GLY A 57 -9.54 -0.75 -12.49
C GLY A 57 -9.80 0.22 -11.34
N GLY A 58 -8.77 0.63 -10.58
CA GLY A 58 -8.84 1.70 -9.58
C GLY A 58 -9.96 1.48 -8.55
N LEU A 59 -10.78 2.52 -8.34
CA LEU A 59 -11.88 2.55 -7.36
C LEU A 59 -12.99 1.51 -7.61
N ARG A 60 -13.06 0.88 -8.79
CA ARG A 60 -14.11 -0.10 -9.10
C ARG A 60 -13.86 -1.46 -8.45
N LYS A 61 -12.59 -1.83 -8.25
CA LYS A 61 -12.17 -3.07 -7.59
C LYS A 61 -10.92 -2.83 -6.73
N PRO A 62 -11.07 -2.10 -5.63
CA PRO A 62 -9.94 -1.79 -4.76
C PRO A 62 -9.47 -3.04 -3.99
N GLY A 63 -8.22 -2.99 -3.51
CA GLY A 63 -7.65 -3.93 -2.56
C GLY A 63 -7.34 -5.32 -3.12
N ARG A 64 -7.24 -5.48 -4.45
CA ARG A 64 -6.87 -6.75 -5.11
C ARG A 64 -5.36 -6.87 -5.32
N LYS A 65 -4.69 -5.75 -5.53
CA LYS A 65 -3.23 -5.63 -5.57
C LYS A 65 -2.75 -4.57 -4.58
N CYS A 66 -2.33 -5.02 -3.41
CA CYS A 66 -1.75 -4.16 -2.38
C CYS A 66 -0.23 -4.29 -2.38
N VAL A 67 0.48 -3.19 -2.60
CA VAL A 67 1.94 -3.13 -2.50
C VAL A 67 2.34 -2.33 -1.27
N PRO A 68 3.44 -2.67 -0.58
CA PRO A 68 3.93 -1.84 0.52
C PRO A 68 4.09 -0.40 0.03
N ARG A 69 3.54 0.56 0.78
CA ARG A 69 3.89 1.97 0.60
C ARG A 69 5.39 2.01 0.82
N ALA A 70 6.13 2.30 -0.24
CA ALA A 70 7.52 2.67 -0.10
C ALA A 70 7.49 3.79 0.93
N ASN A 71 8.01 3.49 2.12
CA ASN A 71 8.16 4.45 3.19
C ASN A 71 8.60 5.78 2.57
N GLU A 72 8.01 6.87 3.03
CA GLU A 72 8.41 8.24 2.69
C GLU A 72 9.86 8.58 3.14
N ASN A 73 10.66 7.56 3.46
CA ASN A 73 12.08 7.62 3.76
C ASN A 73 12.92 6.78 2.76
N LYS A 74 12.30 6.17 1.74
CA LYS A 74 13.04 5.51 0.64
C LYS A 74 13.73 6.54 -0.25
N TRP A 75 13.11 7.71 -0.46
CA TRP A 75 13.77 8.84 -1.10
C TRP A 75 14.86 9.46 -0.20
N ALA A 76 14.69 9.44 1.14
CA ALA A 76 15.75 9.86 2.06
C ALA A 76 16.98 8.94 1.98
N ARG A 77 16.83 7.61 1.93
CA ARG A 77 17.98 6.70 1.74
C ARG A 77 18.63 6.81 0.36
N LEU A 78 17.85 7.09 -0.69
CA LEU A 78 18.36 7.24 -2.05
C LEU A 78 18.99 8.63 -2.30
N ASN A 79 18.54 9.67 -1.60
CA ASN A 79 19.16 11.01 -1.63
C ASN A 79 20.29 11.19 -0.62
N ILE A 80 20.40 10.36 0.43
CA ILE A 80 21.57 10.32 1.32
C ILE A 80 22.82 9.81 0.59
N SER A 81 22.71 9.14 -0.56
CA SER A 81 23.89 8.74 -1.34
C SER A 81 24.38 9.84 -2.32
N GLN A 82 23.47 10.64 -2.88
CA GLN A 82 23.81 11.64 -3.91
C GLN A 82 24.40 12.95 -3.32
N GLU A 83 23.87 13.46 -2.20
CA GLU A 83 24.44 14.65 -1.55
C GLU A 83 25.81 14.39 -0.88
N ASN A 84 26.06 13.14 -0.46
CA ASN A 84 27.31 12.76 0.18
C ASN A 84 28.47 12.52 -0.80
N LEU A 85 28.20 12.43 -2.11
CA LEU A 85 29.24 12.35 -3.14
C LEU A 85 29.83 13.74 -3.46
N LEU A 86 28.99 14.77 -3.54
CA LEU A 86 29.44 16.16 -3.79
C LEU A 86 30.24 16.73 -2.60
N LYS A 87 29.79 16.50 -1.36
CA LYS A 87 30.51 16.95 -0.15
C LYS A 87 31.86 16.24 0.05
N LYS A 88 31.98 14.95 -0.29
CA LYS A 88 33.25 14.20 -0.25
C LYS A 88 34.26 14.71 -1.27
N SER A 89 33.82 15.10 -2.45
CA SER A 89 34.70 15.67 -3.49
C SER A 89 35.21 17.06 -3.07
N PHE A 90 34.34 17.90 -2.50
CA PHE A 90 34.70 19.23 -2.02
C PHE A 90 35.67 19.20 -0.83
N LEU A 91 35.43 18.31 0.16
CA LEU A 91 36.32 18.14 1.31
C LEU A 91 37.67 17.50 0.96
N LYS A 92 37.74 16.60 -0.05
CA LYS A 92 39.02 16.10 -0.57
C LYS A 92 39.85 17.23 -1.20
N SER A 93 39.23 18.13 -1.97
CA SER A 93 39.91 19.27 -2.58
C SER A 93 40.46 20.26 -1.53
N ILE A 94 39.66 20.57 -0.51
CA ILE A 94 40.08 21.43 0.61
C ILE A 94 41.22 20.79 1.41
N SER A 95 41.18 19.47 1.63
CA SER A 95 42.26 18.74 2.32
C SER A 95 43.58 18.68 1.52
N PHE A 96 43.51 18.71 0.19
CA PHE A 96 44.68 18.74 -0.69
C PHE A 96 45.36 20.12 -0.67
N SER A 97 44.57 21.20 -0.70
CA SER A 97 45.06 22.58 -0.52
C SER A 97 45.65 22.80 0.88
N ALA A 98 44.98 22.32 1.94
CA ALA A 98 45.49 22.44 3.31
C ALA A 98 46.81 21.68 3.55
N ARG A 99 47.09 20.60 2.79
CA ARG A 99 48.41 19.94 2.81
C ARG A 99 49.48 20.77 2.09
N LEU A 100 49.15 21.41 0.97
CA LEU A 100 50.09 22.24 0.23
C LEU A 100 50.55 23.46 1.04
N PHE A 101 49.64 24.09 1.80
CA PHE A 101 49.99 25.19 2.70
C PHE A 101 50.85 24.77 3.90
N ARG A 102 50.76 23.52 4.37
CA ARG A 102 51.65 22.99 5.42
C ARG A 102 53.03 22.58 4.92
N GLN A 103 53.20 22.37 3.61
CA GLN A 103 54.47 21.95 3.01
C GLN A 103 55.34 23.14 2.57
N LEU A 104 54.74 24.33 2.45
CA LEU A 104 55.39 25.59 2.05
C LEU A 104 55.53 26.58 3.22
N GLY A 105 55.36 26.10 4.46
CA GLY A 105 55.60 26.83 5.71
C GLY A 105 56.61 26.11 6.57
#